data_AF-A0A392N0W3-F1
#
_entry.id   AF-A0A392N0W3-F1
#
_cell.length_a   1.000
_cell.length_b   1.000
_cell.length_c   1.000
_cell.angle_alpha   90.00
_cell.angle_beta   90.00
_cell.angle_gamma   90.00
#
_symmetry.space_group_name_H-M   'P 1'
#
loop_
_entity.id
_entity.type
_entity.pdbx_description
1 polymer ?
#
loop_
_entity_poly.entity_id
_entity_poly.type
_entity_poly.pdbx_seq_one_letter_code
_entity_poly.pdbx_strand_id
1 'polypeptide(L)'
;MYSALPYAIAQVVCEIPYVFFETIYFAFIVYAMVGFEWKVEKVCWFFFVSFFSFLYFTYYGMMTVSITPNHQVAAIFGAAFYGLFNLFSGFFIPRP
;
A
#
# COMPACT_ATOMS: atom_id res chain seq x y z
N MET A 1 -7.35 25.42 -15.63
CA MET A 1 -6.95 24.32 -14.71
C MET A 1 -6.78 23.07 -15.55
N TYR A 2 -5.71 22.29 -15.36
CA TYR A 2 -5.48 21.08 -16.16
C TYR A 2 -6.67 20.11 -16.04
N SER A 3 -6.92 19.35 -17.11
CA SER A 3 -7.94 18.29 -17.07
C SER A 3 -7.61 17.29 -15.94
N ALA A 4 -8.66 16.73 -15.32
CA ALA A 4 -8.52 15.83 -14.18
C ALA A 4 -7.68 14.58 -14.51
N LEU A 5 -7.74 14.12 -15.77
CA LEU A 5 -7.02 12.93 -16.22
C LEU A 5 -5.49 13.11 -16.22
N PRO A 6 -4.91 14.16 -16.87
CA PRO A 6 -3.47 14.41 -16.78
C PRO A 6 -2.97 14.66 -15.37
N TYR A 7 -3.78 15.28 -14.50
CA TYR A 7 -3.41 15.49 -13.10
C TYR A 7 -3.32 14.17 -12.33
N ALA A 8 -4.31 13.29 -12.49
CA ALA A 8 -4.31 11.97 -11.85
C ALA A 8 -3.11 11.12 -12.31
N ILE A 9 -2.79 11.12 -13.61
CA ILE A 9 -1.64 10.37 -14.14
C ILE A 9 -0.32 10.91 -13.58
N ALA A 10 -0.17 12.24 -13.51
CA ALA A 10 1.03 12.85 -12.95
C ALA A 10 1.21 12.47 -11.47
N GLN A 11 0.13 12.50 -10.69
CA GLN A 11 0.16 12.10 -9.28
C GLN A 11 0.56 10.63 -9.12
N VAL A 12 -0.02 9.73 -9.91
CA VAL A 12 0.32 8.29 -9.89
C VAL A 12 1.81 8.08 -10.21
N VAL A 13 2.35 8.75 -11.24
CA VAL A 13 3.76 8.59 -11.64
C VAL A 13 4.72 9.11 -10.58
N CYS A 14 4.37 10.22 -9.92
CA CYS A 14 5.20 10.80 -8.86
C CYS A 14 5.34 9.87 -7.64
N GLU A 15 4.34 9.04 -7.36
CA GLU A 15 4.28 8.21 -6.15
C GLU A 15 5.07 6.90 -6.27
N ILE A 16 5.25 6.40 -7.50
CA ILE A 16 6.06 5.20 -7.78
C ILE A 16 7.47 5.26 -7.17
N PRO A 17 8.29 6.30 -7.41
CA PRO A 17 9.63 6.37 -6.83
C PRO A 17 9.61 6.48 -5.30
N TYR A 18 8.67 7.22 -4.70
CA TYR A 18 8.57 7.35 -3.25
C TYR A 18 8.28 5.99 -2.60
N VAL A 19 7.25 5.29 -3.08
CA VAL A 19 6.89 3.96 -2.58
C VAL A 19 8.01 2.95 -2.82
N PHE A 20 8.79 3.11 -3.90
CA PHE A 20 9.93 2.23 -4.18
C PHE A 20 11.01 2.36 -3.10
N PHE A 21 11.43 3.57 -2.76
CA PHE A 21 12.42 3.80 -1.70
C PHE A 21 11.89 3.40 -0.32
N GLU A 22 10.63 3.72 -0.01
CA GLU A 22 9.96 3.31 1.21
C GLU A 22 9.96 1.79 1.36
N THR A 23 9.60 1.08 0.29
CA THR A 23 9.57 -0.39 0.30
C THR A 23 10.96 -0.97 0.49
N ILE A 24 12.01 -0.40 -0.11
CA ILE A 24 13.39 -0.90 0.09
C ILE A 24 13.76 -0.85 1.56
N TYR A 25 13.51 0.30 2.20
CA TYR A 25 13.83 0.50 3.61
C TYR A 25 13.03 -0.45 4.51
N PHE A 26 11.72 -0.52 4.29
CA PHE A 26 10.83 -1.41 5.03
C PHE A 26 11.22 -2.88 4.85
N ALA A 27 11.39 -3.33 3.61
CA ALA A 27 11.69 -4.72 3.31
C ALA A 27 13.02 -5.16 3.92
N PHE A 28 14.06 -4.32 3.83
CA PHE A 28 15.37 -4.64 4.38
C PHE A 28 15.34 -4.79 5.92
N ILE A 29 14.66 -3.88 6.62
CA ILE A 29 14.57 -3.92 8.09
C ILE A 29 13.73 -5.12 8.55
N VAL A 30 12.54 -5.29 7.98
CA VAL A 30 11.62 -6.35 8.42
C VAL A 30 12.19 -7.72 8.10
N TYR A 31 12.83 -7.90 6.93
CA TYR A 31 13.45 -9.17 6.58
C TYR A 31 14.56 -9.57 7.56
N ALA A 32 15.37 -8.60 7.98
CA ALA A 32 16.41 -8.80 8.98
C ALA A 32 15.83 -9.12 10.37
N MET A 33 14.75 -8.45 10.78
CA MET A 33 14.12 -8.64 12.10
C MET A 33 13.39 -9.98 12.23
N VAL A 34 12.74 -10.46 11.18
CA VAL A 34 11.98 -11.73 11.20
C VAL A 34 12.91 -12.94 11.12
N GLY A 35 14.16 -12.76 10.68
CA GLY A 35 15.16 -13.82 10.59
C GLY A 35 14.90 -14.81 9.45
N PHE A 36 14.37 -14.31 8.32
CA PHE A 36 14.14 -15.14 7.14
C PHE A 36 15.46 -15.65 6.51
N GLU A 37 15.39 -16.74 5.76
CA GLU A 37 16.54 -17.28 5.03
C GLU A 37 17.08 -16.27 4.00
N TRP A 38 18.37 -15.98 3.97
CA TRP A 38 18.99 -15.03 3.03
C TRP A 38 19.16 -15.58 1.61
N LYS A 39 18.06 -16.04 1.00
CA LYS A 39 18.00 -16.40 -0.43
C LYS A 39 17.49 -15.21 -1.24
N VAL A 40 18.23 -14.81 -2.26
CA VAL A 40 17.88 -13.68 -3.16
C VAL A 40 16.48 -13.83 -3.74
N GLU A 41 16.09 -15.04 -4.13
CA GLU A 41 14.75 -15.33 -4.64
C GLU A 41 13.64 -14.96 -3.64
N LYS A 42 13.80 -15.32 -2.37
CA LYS A 42 12.82 -15.07 -1.31
C LYS A 42 12.77 -13.58 -0.92
N VAL A 43 13.92 -12.92 -0.90
CA VAL A 43 14.02 -11.48 -0.68
C VAL A 43 13.33 -10.71 -1.82
N CYS A 44 13.59 -11.08 -3.07
CA CYS A 44 12.95 -10.45 -4.23
C CYS A 44 11.44 -10.67 -4.22
N TRP A 45 10.96 -11.87 -3.86
CA TRP A 45 9.53 -12.13 -3.72
C TRP A 45 8.93 -11.30 -2.59
N PHE A 46 9.54 -11.28 -1.40
CA PHE A 46 9.06 -10.46 -0.28
C PHE A 46 8.97 -8.97 -0.66
N PHE A 47 10.03 -8.44 -1.27
CA PHE A 47 10.06 -7.07 -1.79
C PHE A 47 8.94 -6.81 -2.80
N PHE A 48 8.72 -7.73 -3.75
CA PHE A 48 7.67 -7.61 -4.75
C PHE A 48 6.27 -7.57 -4.11
N VAL A 49 5.94 -8.49 -3.19
CA VAL A 49 4.65 -8.46 -2.48
C VAL A 49 4.46 -7.15 -1.73
N SER A 50 5.48 -6.73 -0.97
CA SER A 50 5.41 -5.51 -0.17
C SER A 50 5.25 -4.26 -1.04
N PHE A 51 6.00 -4.16 -2.15
CA PHE A 51 5.93 -3.02 -3.06
C PHE A 51 4.55 -2.85 -3.66
N PHE A 52 3.97 -3.92 -4.22
CA PHE A 52 2.63 -3.87 -4.82
C PHE A 52 1.55 -3.63 -3.77
N SER A 53 1.71 -4.15 -2.55
CA SER A 53 0.77 -3.90 -1.46
C SER A 53 0.78 -2.43 -1.05
N PHE A 54 1.96 -1.82 -0.86
CA PHE A 54 2.07 -0.41 -0.51
C PHE A 54 1.53 0.50 -1.62
N LEU A 55 1.87 0.21 -2.88
CA LEU A 55 1.34 0.94 -4.02
C LEU A 55 -0.21 0.92 -4.05
N TYR A 56 -0.80 -0.25 -3.80
CA TYR A 56 -2.26 -0.42 -3.76
C TYR A 56 -2.90 0.41 -2.64
N PHE A 57 -2.35 0.37 -1.43
CA PHE A 57 -2.86 1.15 -0.30
C PHE A 57 -2.72 2.66 -0.51
N THR A 58 -1.60 3.10 -1.10
CA THR A 58 -1.36 4.51 -1.41
C THR A 58 -2.37 5.05 -2.41
N TYR A 59 -2.62 4.34 -3.52
CA TYR A 59 -3.64 4.75 -4.48
C TYR A 59 -5.06 4.69 -3.92
N TYR A 60 -5.36 3.70 -3.10
CA TYR A 60 -6.63 3.61 -2.40
C TYR A 60 -6.86 4.83 -1.48
N GLY A 61 -5.82 5.26 -0.75
CA GLY A 61 -5.86 6.48 0.06
C GLY A 61 -6.15 7.72 -0.76
N MET A 62 -5.45 7.91 -1.89
CA MET A 62 -5.65 9.06 -2.78
C MET A 62 -7.06 9.11 -3.38
N MET A 63 -7.58 7.95 -3.80
CA MET A 63 -8.95 7.83 -4.29
C MET A 63 -9.96 8.22 -3.19
N THR A 64 -9.76 7.71 -1.97
CA THR A 64 -10.66 7.98 -0.84
C THR A 64 -10.71 9.47 -0.50
N VAL A 65 -9.55 10.13 -0.42
CA VAL A 65 -9.46 11.57 -0.17
C VAL A 65 -10.11 12.39 -1.29
N SER A 66 -9.96 11.97 -2.55
CA SER A 66 -10.54 12.68 -3.70
C SER A 66 -12.07 12.59 -3.78
N ILE A 67 -12.67 11.53 -3.23
CA ILE A 67 -14.12 11.31 -3.26
C ILE A 67 -14.83 11.99 -2.07
N THR A 68 -14.15 12.08 -0.92
CA THR A 68 -14.76 12.65 0.29
C THR A 68 -14.58 14.16 0.39
N PRO A 69 -15.57 14.90 0.93
CA PRO A 69 -15.49 16.36 1.06
C PRO A 69 -14.56 16.84 2.19
N ASN A 70 -14.16 15.96 3.11
CA ASN A 70 -13.35 16.31 4.28
C ASN A 70 -12.36 15.18 4.62
N HIS A 71 -11.12 15.54 4.95
CA HIS A 71 -10.06 14.63 5.36
C HIS A 71 -10.45 13.74 6.56
N GLN A 72 -11.25 14.26 7.51
CA GLN A 72 -11.73 13.46 8.65
C GLN A 72 -12.63 12.31 8.19
N VAL A 73 -13.52 12.57 7.22
CA VAL A 73 -14.41 11.55 6.67
C VAL A 73 -13.61 10.54 5.83
N ALA A 74 -12.60 11.01 5.07
CA ALA A 74 -11.68 10.14 4.35
C ALA A 74 -10.98 9.15 5.27
N ALA A 75 -10.48 9.61 6.43
CA ALA A 75 -9.78 8.78 7.39
C ALA A 75 -10.70 7.71 8.01
N ILE A 76 -11.94 8.06 8.36
CA ILE A 76 -12.93 7.10 8.89
C ILE A 76 -13.27 6.05 7.83
N PHE A 77 -13.46 6.47 6.58
CA PHE A 77 -13.81 5.56 5.48
C PHE A 77 -12.66 4.61 5.16
N GLY A 78 -11.43 5.13 5.09
CA GLY A 78 -10.22 4.33 4.91
C GLY A 78 -10.02 3.31 6.03
N ALA A 79 -10.19 3.73 7.30
CA ALA A 79 -10.09 2.83 8.45
C ALA A 79 -11.13 1.70 8.43
N ALA A 80 -12.37 2.00 8.02
CA ALA A 80 -13.42 0.99 7.89
C ALA A 80 -13.08 -0.07 6.82
N PHE A 81 -12.60 0.36 5.66
CA PHE A 81 -12.18 -0.55 4.59
C PHE A 81 -10.92 -1.34 4.96
N TYR A 82 -9.93 -0.72 5.61
CA TYR A 82 -8.77 -1.44 6.13
C TYR A 82 -9.16 -2.48 7.17
N GLY A 83 -10.14 -2.19 8.03
CA GLY A 83 -10.71 -3.16 8.96
C GLY A 83 -11.34 -4.35 8.24
N LEU A 84 -12.12 -4.09 7.18
CA LEU A 84 -12.75 -5.14 6.35
C LEU A 84 -11.72 -6.02 5.65
N PHE A 85 -10.71 -5.42 5.01
CA PHE A 85 -9.64 -6.16 4.34
C PHE A 85 -8.83 -7.01 5.32
N ASN A 86 -8.53 -6.49 6.52
CA ASN A 86 -7.86 -7.26 7.56
C ASN A 86 -8.71 -8.42 8.06
N LEU A 87 -10.02 -8.24 8.24
CA LEU A 87 -10.92 -9.30 8.71
C LEU A 87 -10.99 -10.47 7.72
N PHE A 88 -11.03 -10.17 6.41
CA PHE A 88 -11.11 -11.16 5.35
C PHE A 88 -9.75 -11.61 4.79
N SER A 89 -8.64 -11.17 5.38
CA SER A 89 -7.27 -11.55 4.99
C SER A 89 -6.94 -13.02 5.29
N GLY A 90 -7.84 -13.75 5.97
CA GLY A 90 -7.68 -15.17 6.28
C GLY A 90 -6.88 -15.47 7.54
N PHE A 91 -6.31 -14.44 8.20
CA PHE A 91 -5.61 -14.60 9.48
C PHE A 91 -6.58 -14.62 10.67
N PHE A 92 -7.50 -13.66 10.75
CA PHE A 92 -8.48 -13.56 11.86
C PHE A 92 -9.67 -14.52 11.70
N ILE A 93 -10.15 -14.71 10.47
CA ILE A 93 -11.19 -15.68 10.15
C ILE A 93 -10.54 -16.76 9.28
N PRO A 94 -10.13 -17.90 9.87
CA PRO A 94 -9.63 -19.02 9.08
C PRO A 94 -10.76 -19.51 8.18
N ARG A 95 -10.56 -19.38 6.86
CA ARG A 95 -11.44 -20.01 5.88
C ARG A 95 -11.05 -21.50 5.82
N PRO A 96 -12.02 -22.43 5.84
CA PRO A 96 -11.73 -23.85 5.64
C PRO A 96 -11.11 -24.13 4.27
#